data_AF-A0A974TM50-F1
#
_entry.id   AF-A0A974TM50-F1
#
_cell.length_a   1.000
_cell.length_b   1.000
_cell.length_c   1.000
_cell.angle_alpha   90.00
_cell.angle_beta   90.00
_cell.angle_gamma   90.00
#
_symmetry.space_group_name_H-M   'P 1'
#
loop_
_entity.id
_entity.type
_entity.pdbx_description
1 polymer ?
#
loop_
_entity_poly.entity_id
_entity_poly.type
_entity_poly.pdbx_seq_one_letter_code
_entity_poly.pdbx_strand_id
1 'polypeptide(L)'
;MNNFLAKTLASINALIAIIILAVSTLSTGAAASAQGGSGMFVVGAVIGAIGGIVLASLICGTIAFLTLIERHLSVIAAAAKSKSV
;
A
#
# COMPACT_ATOMS: atom_id res chain seq x y z
N MET A 1 23.19 -5.97 9.34
CA MET A 1 22.82 -6.87 8.22
C MET A 1 21.32 -7.15 8.39
N ASN A 2 20.35 -6.53 7.71
CA ASN A 2 20.18 -6.14 6.32
C ASN A 2 19.24 -4.89 6.26
N ASN A 3 19.79 -3.68 6.42
CA ASN A 3 19.00 -2.44 6.49
C ASN A 3 18.41 -2.01 5.15
N PHE A 4 18.93 -2.53 4.05
CA PHE A 4 18.54 -2.12 2.71
C PHE A 4 17.16 -2.65 2.34
N LEU A 5 16.91 -3.95 2.52
CA LEU A 5 15.57 -4.53 2.26
C LEU A 5 14.50 -3.93 3.17
N ALA A 6 14.81 -3.69 4.45
CA ALA A 6 13.88 -3.04 5.38
C ALA A 6 13.54 -1.60 4.98
N LYS A 7 14.54 -0.81 4.54
CA LYS A 7 14.32 0.55 4.03
C LYS A 7 13.57 0.56 2.70
N THR A 8 13.90 -0.34 1.78
CA THR A 8 13.26 -0.43 0.47
C THR A 8 11.78 -0.80 0.61
N LEU A 9 11.44 -1.81 1.44
CA LEU A 9 10.05 -2.17 1.67
C LEU A 9 9.26 -1.06 2.35
N ALA A 10 9.84 -0.41 3.39
CA ALA A 10 9.18 0.72 4.04
C ALA A 10 8.93 1.87 3.07
N SER A 11 9.90 2.16 2.20
CA SER A 11 9.79 3.21 1.17
C SER A 11 8.73 2.88 0.12
N ILE A 12 8.70 1.64 -0.39
CA ILE A 12 7.73 1.20 -1.40
C ILE A 12 6.32 1.18 -0.80
N ASN A 13 6.18 0.72 0.44
CA ASN A 13 4.91 0.69 1.15
C ASN A 13 4.31 2.09 1.35
N ALA A 14 5.13 3.04 1.79
CA ALA A 14 4.72 4.44 1.92
C ALA A 14 4.33 5.05 0.56
N LEU A 15 5.09 4.75 -0.49
CA LEU A 15 4.84 5.25 -1.84
C LEU A 15 3.51 4.71 -2.40
N ILE A 16 3.25 3.40 -2.23
CA ILE A 16 1.98 2.77 -2.64
C ILE A 16 0.80 3.38 -1.89
N ALA A 17 0.92 3.58 -0.57
CA ALA A 17 -0.13 4.21 0.23
C ALA A 17 -0.47 5.62 -0.26
N ILE A 18 0.55 6.44 -0.57
CA ILE A 18 0.37 7.79 -1.10
C ILE A 18 -0.33 7.75 -2.46
N ILE A 19 0.07 6.84 -3.35
CA ILE A 19 -0.55 6.69 -4.68
C ILE A 19 -2.03 6.30 -4.54
N ILE A 20 -2.35 5.31 -3.70
CA ILE A 20 -3.73 4.87 -3.49
C ILE A 20 -4.59 6.01 -2.94
N LEU A 21 -4.07 6.77 -1.97
CA LEU A 21 -4.78 7.90 -1.38
C LEU A 21 -5.01 9.02 -2.41
N ALA A 22 -3.97 9.37 -3.17
CA ALA A 22 -4.07 10.39 -4.20
C ALA A 22 -5.09 10.00 -5.28
N VAL A 23 -4.98 8.78 -5.82
CA VAL A 23 -5.87 8.27 -6.88
C VAL A 23 -7.31 8.13 -6.37
N SER A 24 -7.51 7.55 -5.18
CA SER A 24 -8.86 7.35 -4.63
C SER A 24 -9.53 8.69 -4.38
N THR A 25 -8.85 9.64 -3.75
CA THR A 25 -9.37 10.98 -3.43
C THR A 25 -9.67 11.79 -4.68
N LEU A 26 -8.74 11.82 -5.64
CA LEU A 26 -8.92 12.55 -6.91
C LEU A 26 -10.02 11.92 -7.77
N SER A 27 -10.03 10.59 -7.90
CA SER A 27 -10.98 9.87 -8.75
C SER A 27 -12.41 10.02 -8.26
N THR A 28 -12.67 9.79 -6.97
CA THR A 28 -14.02 9.96 -6.41
C THR A 28 -14.43 11.42 -6.28
N GLY A 29 -13.51 12.34 -5.98
CA GLY A 29 -13.77 13.78 -6.05
C GLY A 29 -14.20 14.21 -7.44
N ALA A 30 -13.46 13.80 -8.48
CA ALA A 30 -13.80 14.07 -9.87
C ALA A 30 -15.14 13.43 -10.28
N ALA A 31 -15.36 12.16 -9.95
CA ALA A 31 -16.60 11.44 -10.26
C ALA A 31 -17.84 12.06 -9.58
N ALA A 32 -17.70 12.56 -8.35
CA ALA A 32 -18.79 13.25 -7.65
C ALA A 32 -19.04 14.63 -8.26
N SER A 33 -17.99 15.38 -8.61
CA SER A 33 -18.12 16.69 -9.26
C SER A 33 -18.81 16.64 -10.62
N ALA A 34 -18.61 15.56 -11.38
CA ALA A 34 -19.30 15.31 -12.64
C ALA A 34 -20.81 15.09 -12.48
N GLN A 35 -21.27 14.65 -11.30
CA GLN A 35 -22.67 14.32 -11.04
C GLN A 35 -23.47 15.44 -10.36
N GLY A 36 -22.82 16.44 -9.77
CA GLY A 36 -23.56 17.55 -9.17
C GLY A 36 -22.78 18.82 -8.87
N GLY A 37 -21.75 19.12 -9.68
CA GLY A 37 -21.04 20.40 -9.66
C GLY A 37 -19.97 20.51 -8.57
N SER A 38 -19.34 21.69 -8.48
CA SER A 38 -18.12 21.90 -7.68
C SER A 38 -18.27 21.61 -6.18
N GLY A 39 -19.46 21.77 -5.59
CA GLY A 39 -19.69 21.45 -4.18
C GLY A 39 -19.62 19.95 -3.87
N MET A 40 -19.92 19.11 -4.87
CA MET A 40 -19.90 17.66 -4.75
C MET A 40 -18.47 17.09 -4.79
N PHE A 41 -17.50 17.87 -5.29
CA PHE A 41 -16.09 17.47 -5.31
C PHE A 41 -15.57 17.19 -3.90
N VAL A 42 -15.87 18.08 -2.94
CA VAL A 42 -15.40 17.95 -1.56
C VAL A 42 -16.01 16.71 -0.90
N VAL A 43 -17.30 16.47 -1.13
CA VAL A 43 -18.00 15.29 -0.61
C VAL A 43 -17.40 14.00 -1.20
N GLY A 44 -17.21 13.97 -2.52
CA GLY A 44 -16.56 12.85 -3.21
C GLY A 44 -15.14 12.60 -2.72
N ALA A 45 -14.35 13.65 -2.56
CA ALA A 45 -12.97 13.57 -2.08
C ALA A 45 -12.89 13.05 -0.63
N VAL A 46 -13.81 13.45 0.25
CA VAL A 46 -13.86 12.94 1.64
C VAL A 46 -14.22 11.46 1.67
N ILE A 47 -15.25 11.04 0.91
CA ILE A 47 -15.63 9.62 0.81
C ILE A 47 -14.49 8.80 0.17
N GLY A 48 -13.86 9.36 -0.85
CA GLY A 48 -12.67 8.83 -1.49
C GLY A 48 -11.48 8.63 -0.58
N ALA A 49 -11.21 9.62 0.26
CA ALA A 49 -10.13 9.56 1.24
C ALA A 49 -10.41 8.47 2.27
N ILE A 50 -11.64 8.36 2.77
CA ILE A 50 -12.01 7.30 3.73
C ILE A 50 -11.85 5.92 3.08
N GLY A 51 -12.41 5.70 1.89
CA GLY A 51 -12.27 4.44 1.16
C GLY A 51 -10.82 4.13 0.80
N GLY A 52 -10.07 5.15 0.39
CA GLY A 52 -8.64 5.07 0.08
C GLY A 52 -7.79 4.71 1.30
N ILE A 53 -8.09 5.24 2.48
CA ILE A 53 -7.41 4.89 3.74
C ILE A 53 -7.65 3.42 4.08
N VAL A 54 -8.89 2.94 3.98
CA VAL A 54 -9.21 1.53 4.24
C VAL A 54 -8.43 0.62 3.29
N LEU A 55 -8.47 0.91 1.99
CA LEU A 55 -7.75 0.12 0.98
C LEU A 55 -6.23 0.16 1.17
N ALA A 56 -5.67 1.35 1.42
CA ALA A 56 -4.24 1.53 1.69
C ALA A 56 -3.79 0.78 2.95
N SER A 57 -4.61 0.80 4.02
CA SER A 57 -4.31 0.06 5.26
C SER A 57 -4.33 -1.45 5.04
N LEU A 58 -5.25 -1.97 4.21
CA LEU A 58 -5.33 -3.38 3.87
C LEU A 58 -4.07 -3.85 3.13
N ILE A 59 -3.66 -3.07 2.12
CA ILE A 59 -2.49 -3.36 1.28
C ILE A 59 -1.20 -3.23 2.08
N CYS A 60 -1.06 -2.17 2.87
CA CYS A 60 0.08 -2.00 3.78
C CYS A 60 0.19 -3.14 4.80
N GLY A 61 -0.96 -3.58 5.36
CA GLY A 61 -1.02 -4.70 6.30
C GLY A 61 -0.57 -6.01 5.66
N THR A 62 -1.00 -6.29 4.42
CA THR A 62 -0.61 -7.50 3.69
C THR A 62 0.88 -7.51 3.35
N ILE A 63 1.43 -6.38 2.91
CA ILE A 63 2.87 -6.27 2.62
C ILE A 63 3.69 -6.46 3.90
N ALA A 64 3.28 -5.88 5.03
CA ALA A 64 3.94 -6.08 6.31
C ALA A 64 3.92 -7.56 6.74
N PHE A 65 2.81 -8.26 6.51
CA PHE A 65 2.69 -9.69 6.81
C PHE A 65 3.60 -10.56 5.93
N LEU A 66 3.67 -10.27 4.63
CA LEU A 66 4.59 -10.95 3.70
C LEU A 66 6.07 -10.71 4.06
N THR A 67 6.39 -9.51 4.54
CA THR A 67 7.75 -9.18 5.02
C THR A 67 8.16 -10.04 6.22
N LEU A 68 7.23 -10.29 7.14
CA LEU A 68 7.46 -11.18 8.28
C LEU A 68 7.68 -12.62 7.81
N ILE A 69 6.88 -13.08 6.85
CA ILE A 69 7.01 -14.42 6.25
C ILE A 69 8.34 -14.58 5.51
N GLU A 70 8.77 -13.61 4.71
CA GLU A 70 10.07 -13.63 4.03
C GLU A 70 11.23 -13.78 5.00
N ARG A 71 11.12 -13.24 6.22
CA ARG A 71 12.15 -13.39 7.25
C ARG A 71 12.30 -14.84 7.71
N HIS A 72 11.21 -15.61 7.72
CA HIS A 72 11.23 -17.05 8.00
C HIS A 72 11.62 -17.87 6.75
N LEU A 73 11.12 -17.49 5.57
CA LEU A 73 11.42 -18.15 4.30
C LEU A 73 12.87 -17.98 3.87
N SER A 74 13.49 -16.83 4.12
CA SER A 74 14.90 -16.55 3.82
C SER A 74 15.83 -17.45 4.62
N VAL A 75 15.49 -17.76 5.87
CA VAL A 75 16.20 -18.74 6.71
C VAL A 75 16.07 -20.15 6.13
N ILE A 76 14.88 -20.54 5.68
CA ILE A 76 14.62 -21.87 5.10
C ILE A 76 15.23 -22.00 3.69
N ALA A 77 15.17 -20.95 2.88
CA ALA A 77 15.75 -20.89 1.54
C ALA A 77 17.28 -20.86 1.59
N ALA A 78 17.88 -20.19 2.59
CA ALA A 78 19.32 -20.28 2.86
C ALA A 78 19.73 -21.69 3.29
N ALA A 79 18.94 -22.35 4.14
CA ALA A 79 19.17 -23.75 4.54
C ALA A 79 18.95 -24.74 3.38
N ALA A 80 17.97 -24.51 2.52
CA ALA A 80 17.70 -25.32 1.33
C ALA A 80 18.79 -25.17 0.25
N LYS A 81 19.31 -23.96 0.04
CA LYS A 81 20.43 -23.71 -0.87
C LYS A 81 21.74 -24.33 -0.39
N SER A 82 21.96 -24.40 0.93
CA SER A 82 23.12 -25.06 1.51
C SER A 82 23.06 -26.59 1.49
N LYS A 83 21.90 -27.19 1.18
CA LYS A 83 21.71 -28.65 1.03
C LYS A 83 21.75 -29.12 -0.43
N SER A 84 21.88 -28.22 -1.40
CA SER A 84 22.04 -28.56 -2.83
C SER A 84 23.49 -28.43 -3.32
N VAL A 85 24.46 -28.36 -2.40
CA VAL A 85 25.90 -28.46 -2.67
C VAL A 85 26.44 -29.70 -1.97
#